data_AF-A0A6D0IM15-F1
#
_entry.id   AF-A0A6D0IM15-F1
#
_cell.length_a   1.000
_cell.length_b   1.000
_cell.length_c   1.000
_cell.angle_alpha   90.00
_cell.angle_beta   90.00
_cell.angle_gamma   90.00
#
_symmetry.space_group_name_H-M   'P 1'
#
loop_
_entity.id
_entity.type
_entity.pdbx_description
1 polymer ?
#
loop_
_entity_poly.entity_id
_entity_poly.type
_entity_poly.pdbx_seq_one_letter_code
_entity_poly.pdbx_strand_id
1 'polypeptide(L)'
;MEVSSHGLVQHRVAALKFAASVFTNLSRDHLDYHGDMEHYEAAKWLLYSEHHCGQAIINADDEVGRRWLAKLPDAVAVSMEDHINPNCHGRWLKAIDVNYHDSGATIRFSSSWGDGEIESHLMGAFNVSNLLLALATLLALGYPLADLLKTAARLQPVCGRMEVFTAPGKPTVVVDYAHTPDALEKALQAA
;
A
#
# COMPACT_ATOMS: atom_id res chain seq x y z
N MET A 1 -6.59 2.11 10.98
CA MET A 1 -7.43 0.95 11.35
C MET A 1 -7.32 -0.05 10.24
N GLU A 2 -6.96 -1.29 10.54
CA GLU A 2 -7.01 -2.38 9.55
C GLU A 2 -8.43 -2.93 9.46
N VAL A 3 -8.88 -3.22 8.24
CA VAL A 3 -10.23 -3.72 7.95
C VAL A 3 -10.10 -5.04 7.20
N SER A 4 -10.34 -6.15 7.89
CA SER A 4 -10.26 -7.48 7.28
C SER A 4 -11.51 -7.78 6.44
N SER A 5 -11.38 -8.68 5.47
CA SER A 5 -12.52 -9.17 4.68
C SER A 5 -13.58 -9.84 5.55
N HIS A 6 -13.16 -10.59 6.56
CA HIS A 6 -14.04 -11.15 7.58
C HIS A 6 -14.82 -10.05 8.32
N GLY A 7 -14.16 -8.95 8.68
CA GLY A 7 -14.80 -7.83 9.37
C GLY A 7 -15.85 -7.12 8.52
N LEU A 8 -15.62 -7.00 7.21
CA LEU A 8 -16.59 -6.45 6.25
C LEU A 8 -17.82 -7.34 6.11
N VAL A 9 -17.61 -8.64 5.85
CA VAL A 9 -18.70 -9.63 5.73
C VAL A 9 -19.53 -9.71 7.02
N GLN A 10 -18.90 -9.54 8.18
CA GLN A 10 -19.57 -9.58 9.48
C GLN A 10 -20.08 -8.20 9.95
N HIS A 11 -20.09 -7.19 9.08
CA HIS A 11 -20.61 -5.85 9.35
C HIS A 11 -19.96 -5.14 10.56
N ARG A 12 -18.72 -5.50 10.93
CA ARG A 12 -18.04 -4.97 12.14
C ARG A 12 -17.76 -3.47 12.06
N VAL A 13 -17.75 -2.92 10.85
CA VAL A 13 -17.46 -1.50 10.57
C VAL A 13 -18.60 -0.79 9.83
N ALA A 14 -19.79 -1.38 9.76
CA ALA A 14 -20.87 -0.95 8.88
C ALA A 14 -21.29 0.52 9.05
N ALA A 15 -21.29 1.02 10.29
CA ALA A 15 -21.72 2.38 10.61
C ALA A 15 -20.58 3.41 10.67
N LEU A 16 -19.33 2.98 10.45
CA LEU A 16 -18.19 3.91 10.49
C LEU A 16 -18.17 4.79 9.25
N LYS A 17 -17.82 6.06 9.46
CA LYS A 17 -17.56 7.03 8.39
C LYS A 17 -16.06 7.16 8.24
N PHE A 18 -15.49 6.50 7.22
CA PHE A 18 -14.08 6.61 6.92
C PHE A 18 -13.79 7.92 6.19
N ALA A 19 -12.69 8.58 6.56
CA ALA A 19 -12.20 9.72 5.79
C ALA A 19 -11.55 9.27 4.47
N ALA A 20 -10.87 8.11 4.51
CA ALA A 20 -10.27 7.46 3.37
C ALA A 20 -10.22 5.93 3.57
N SER A 21 -10.25 5.19 2.48
CA SER A 21 -10.14 3.74 2.40
C SER A 21 -9.04 3.35 1.42
N VAL A 22 -8.12 2.50 1.87
CA VAL A 22 -6.92 2.13 1.11
C VAL A 22 -6.97 0.66 0.73
N PHE A 23 -6.74 0.35 -0.54
CA PHE A 23 -6.56 -1.01 -1.04
C PHE A 23 -5.09 -1.24 -1.39
N THR A 24 -4.47 -2.22 -0.75
CA THR A 24 -3.06 -2.58 -0.92
C THR A 24 -2.86 -3.63 -2.00
N ASN A 25 -3.50 -4.79 -1.88
CA ASN A 25 -3.46 -5.88 -2.86
C ASN A 25 -4.51 -6.96 -2.54
N LEU A 26 -4.66 -7.92 -3.45
CA LEU A 26 -5.41 -9.15 -3.22
C LEU A 26 -4.65 -10.36 -3.80
N SER A 27 -4.08 -11.19 -2.93
CA SER A 27 -3.47 -12.47 -3.28
C SER A 27 -4.14 -13.63 -2.52
N ARG A 28 -3.74 -14.88 -2.83
CA ARG A 28 -4.37 -16.08 -2.24
C ARG A 28 -4.17 -16.12 -0.73
N ASP A 29 -5.28 -15.93 0.00
CA ASP A 29 -5.37 -16.04 1.46
C ASP A 29 -6.83 -16.29 1.85
N HIS A 30 -7.08 -16.76 3.08
CA HIS A 30 -8.41 -16.89 3.70
C HIS A 30 -9.46 -17.67 2.88
N LEU A 31 -9.05 -18.55 1.96
CA LEU A 31 -9.96 -19.33 1.12
C LEU A 31 -10.71 -20.42 1.90
N ASP A 32 -10.20 -20.79 3.07
CA ASP A 32 -10.91 -21.61 4.06
C ASP A 32 -12.20 -20.94 4.56
N TYR A 33 -12.24 -19.60 4.59
CA TYR A 33 -13.42 -18.83 4.97
C TYR A 33 -14.26 -18.39 3.77
N HIS A 34 -13.62 -17.85 2.73
CA HIS A 34 -14.32 -17.29 1.56
C HIS A 34 -14.67 -18.33 0.49
N GLY A 35 -14.08 -19.53 0.55
CA GLY A 35 -14.25 -20.58 -0.45
C GLY A 35 -13.34 -20.39 -1.66
N ASP A 36 -13.41 -19.23 -2.32
CA ASP A 36 -12.62 -18.91 -3.51
C ASP A 36 -12.21 -17.42 -3.58
N MET A 37 -11.41 -17.10 -4.59
CA MET A 37 -10.89 -15.74 -4.80
C MET A 37 -11.98 -14.74 -5.21
N GLU A 38 -13.06 -15.19 -5.86
CA GLU A 38 -14.16 -14.33 -6.31
C GLU A 38 -14.94 -13.81 -5.10
N HIS A 39 -15.29 -14.71 -4.17
CA HIS A 39 -15.93 -14.35 -2.91
C HIS A 39 -15.01 -13.51 -2.02
N TYR A 40 -13.71 -13.81 -2.00
CA TYR A 40 -12.75 -13.01 -1.22
C TYR A 40 -12.61 -11.58 -1.77
N GLU A 41 -12.55 -11.42 -3.10
CA GLU A 41 -12.57 -10.10 -3.74
C GLU A 41 -13.87 -9.36 -3.40
N ALA A 42 -15.01 -10.00 -3.59
CA ALA A 42 -16.33 -9.43 -3.32
C ALA A 42 -16.44 -8.96 -1.87
N ALA A 43 -15.91 -9.74 -0.92
CA ALA A 43 -15.87 -9.38 0.50
C ALA A 43 -15.08 -8.09 0.77
N LYS A 44 -13.94 -7.86 0.10
CA LYS A 44 -13.19 -6.60 0.24
C LYS A 44 -13.85 -5.45 -0.51
N TRP A 45 -14.50 -5.71 -1.64
CA TRP A 45 -15.23 -4.71 -2.42
C TRP A 45 -16.36 -4.05 -1.63
N LEU A 46 -16.95 -4.76 -0.65
CA LEU A 46 -17.96 -4.21 0.27
C LEU A 46 -17.55 -2.89 0.91
N LEU A 47 -16.26 -2.69 1.21
CA LEU A 47 -15.77 -1.43 1.77
C LEU A 47 -16.07 -0.25 0.84
N TYR A 48 -16.00 -0.44 -0.47
CA TYR A 48 -16.18 0.61 -1.47
C TYR A 48 -17.62 0.71 -1.96
N SER A 49 -18.38 -0.38 -1.99
CA SER A 49 -19.75 -0.41 -2.54
C SER A 49 -20.85 -0.16 -1.51
N GLU A 50 -20.66 -0.56 -0.25
CA GLU A 50 -21.73 -0.57 0.76
C GLU A 50 -21.42 0.27 2.01
N HIS A 51 -20.20 0.80 2.12
CA HIS A 51 -19.78 1.60 3.27
C HIS A 51 -19.49 3.06 2.88
N HIS A 52 -19.49 3.93 3.89
CA HIS A 52 -19.00 5.30 3.75
C HIS A 52 -17.46 5.28 3.72
N CYS A 53 -16.89 4.93 2.56
CA CYS A 53 -15.45 4.70 2.39
C CYS A 53 -14.59 5.98 2.40
N GLY A 54 -15.21 7.14 2.21
CA GLY A 54 -14.48 8.40 2.04
C GLY A 54 -13.70 8.40 0.72
N GLN A 55 -12.46 8.86 0.75
CA GLN A 55 -11.60 8.84 -0.43
C GLN A 55 -11.02 7.45 -0.67
N ALA A 56 -11.12 6.93 -1.90
CA ALA A 56 -10.53 5.66 -2.28
C ALA A 56 -9.09 5.85 -2.77
N ILE A 57 -8.13 5.13 -2.19
CA ILE A 57 -6.73 5.07 -2.62
C ILE A 57 -6.43 3.62 -2.97
N ILE A 58 -6.06 3.36 -4.23
CA ILE A 58 -5.98 2.00 -4.77
C ILE A 58 -4.60 1.76 -5.37
N ASN A 59 -3.98 0.65 -4.99
CA ASN A 59 -2.78 0.15 -5.66
C ASN A 59 -3.11 -0.30 -7.09
N ALA A 60 -2.54 0.37 -8.09
CA ALA A 60 -2.71 0.09 -9.51
C ALA A 60 -1.74 -1.00 -10.03
N ASP A 61 -0.76 -1.43 -9.25
CA ASP A 61 0.10 -2.57 -9.61
C ASP A 61 -0.64 -3.90 -9.42
N ASP A 62 -1.68 -3.91 -8.58
CA ASP A 62 -2.57 -5.04 -8.38
C ASP A 62 -3.65 -5.12 -9.48
N GLU A 63 -3.88 -6.32 -10.04
CA GLU A 63 -4.86 -6.54 -11.11
C GLU A 63 -6.30 -6.22 -10.66
N VAL A 64 -6.68 -6.61 -9.45
CA VAL A 64 -7.98 -6.30 -8.85
C VAL A 64 -8.08 -4.79 -8.66
N GLY A 65 -7.00 -4.17 -8.16
CA GLY A 65 -6.90 -2.72 -8.03
C GLY A 65 -7.17 -1.96 -9.33
N ARG A 66 -6.59 -2.40 -10.45
CA ARG A 66 -6.89 -1.81 -11.78
C ARG A 66 -8.35 -1.96 -12.19
N ARG A 67 -8.95 -3.13 -11.96
CA ARG A 67 -10.38 -3.37 -12.24
C ARG A 67 -11.29 -2.48 -11.38
N TRP A 68 -10.87 -2.19 -10.15
CA TRP A 68 -11.60 -1.33 -9.22
C TRP A 68 -11.46 0.16 -9.57
N LEU A 69 -10.27 0.60 -9.97
CA LEU A 69 -10.04 1.97 -10.47
C LEU A 69 -10.94 2.30 -11.67
N ALA A 70 -11.19 1.34 -12.56
CA ALA A 70 -12.12 1.53 -13.68
C ALA A 70 -13.58 1.80 -13.25
N LYS A 71 -13.95 1.43 -12.01
CA LYS A 71 -15.28 1.65 -11.41
C LYS A 71 -15.32 2.86 -10.47
N LEU A 72 -14.17 3.44 -10.13
CA LEU A 72 -14.03 4.50 -9.12
C LEU A 72 -13.32 5.72 -9.74
N PRO A 73 -14.04 6.59 -10.47
CA PRO A 73 -13.42 7.68 -11.24
C PRO A 73 -12.69 8.72 -10.38
N ASP A 74 -13.11 8.91 -9.13
CA ASP A 74 -12.52 9.88 -8.20
C ASP A 74 -11.42 9.28 -7.30
N ALA A 75 -11.12 7.99 -7.46
CA ALA A 75 -10.08 7.32 -6.71
C ALA A 75 -8.68 7.84 -7.05
N VAL A 76 -7.77 7.68 -6.11
CA VAL A 76 -6.34 7.93 -6.31
C VAL A 76 -5.67 6.62 -6.73
N ALA A 77 -5.09 6.60 -7.92
CA ALA A 77 -4.28 5.48 -8.39
C ALA A 77 -2.84 5.62 -7.89
N VAL A 78 -2.28 4.55 -7.30
CA VAL A 78 -0.90 4.52 -6.80
C VAL A 78 -0.14 3.38 -7.47
N SER A 79 1.07 3.64 -7.96
CA SER A 79 1.87 2.61 -8.64
C SER A 79 3.36 2.79 -8.39
N MET A 80 4.10 1.68 -8.29
CA MET A 80 5.55 1.64 -8.34
C MET A 80 6.10 0.97 -9.61
N GLU A 81 5.23 0.42 -10.46
CA GLU A 81 5.58 -0.32 -11.69
C GLU A 81 5.07 0.35 -12.99
N ASP A 82 4.80 1.66 -12.94
CA ASP A 82 4.33 2.47 -14.08
C ASP A 82 2.94 2.07 -14.65
N HIS A 83 2.05 1.57 -13.80
CA HIS A 83 0.65 1.24 -14.15
C HIS A 83 -0.31 2.44 -14.08
N ILE A 84 0.19 3.67 -13.99
CA ILE A 84 -0.66 4.87 -14.04
C ILE A 84 -1.00 5.15 -15.51
N ASN A 85 -2.29 5.12 -15.84
CA ASN A 85 -2.76 5.56 -17.13
C ASN A 85 -2.80 7.10 -17.19
N PRO A 86 -1.93 7.77 -17.96
CA PRO A 86 -1.90 9.23 -18.03
C PRO A 86 -3.15 9.82 -18.71
N ASN A 87 -3.92 9.01 -19.43
CA ASN A 87 -5.17 9.43 -20.07
C ASN A 87 -6.36 9.40 -19.11
N CYS A 88 -6.22 8.78 -17.93
CA CYS A 88 -7.21 8.89 -16.88
C CYS A 88 -7.03 10.24 -16.19
N HIS A 89 -7.98 11.16 -16.35
CA HIS A 89 -7.98 12.49 -15.71
C HIS A 89 -8.17 12.46 -14.17
N GLY A 90 -7.87 11.33 -13.53
CA GLY A 90 -7.97 11.13 -12.09
C GLY A 90 -6.72 11.60 -11.34
N ARG A 91 -6.78 11.50 -10.01
CA ARG A 91 -5.63 11.76 -9.13
C ARG A 91 -4.71 10.55 -9.10
N TRP A 92 -3.41 10.78 -9.01
CA TRP A 92 -2.43 9.70 -9.07
C TRP A 92 -1.13 10.02 -8.34
N LEU A 93 -0.39 8.97 -8.00
CA LEU A 93 0.97 9.04 -7.49
C LEU A 93 1.75 7.83 -8.01
N LYS A 94 2.96 8.06 -8.55
CA LYS A 94 3.82 6.95 -8.97
C LYS A 94 5.29 7.13 -8.59
N ALA A 95 5.95 6.03 -8.27
CA ALA A 95 7.40 6.00 -8.27
C ALA A 95 7.92 6.21 -9.71
N ILE A 96 8.96 7.02 -9.82
CA ILE A 96 9.71 7.28 -11.06
C ILE A 96 11.03 6.52 -11.02
N ASP A 97 11.67 6.47 -9.86
CA ASP A 97 12.92 5.79 -9.64
C ASP A 97 13.00 5.33 -8.18
N VAL A 98 13.57 4.15 -7.96
CA VAL A 98 13.74 3.57 -6.63
C VAL A 98 15.12 2.96 -6.53
N ASN A 99 15.96 3.55 -5.69
CA ASN A 99 17.30 3.05 -5.40
C ASN A 99 17.32 2.39 -4.02
N TYR A 100 17.50 1.08 -3.98
CA TYR A 100 17.62 0.32 -2.74
C TYR A 100 19.07 0.32 -2.24
N HIS A 101 19.25 0.49 -0.93
CA HIS A 101 20.56 0.46 -0.27
C HIS A 101 20.45 -0.10 1.14
N ASP A 102 21.59 -0.31 1.79
CA ASP A 102 21.71 -1.00 3.09
C ASP A 102 20.90 -0.38 4.23
N SER A 103 20.47 0.87 4.09
CA SER A 103 19.70 1.62 5.10
C SER A 103 18.26 1.93 4.68
N GLY A 104 17.78 1.34 3.58
CA GLY A 104 16.40 1.49 3.09
C GLY A 104 16.31 1.74 1.59
N ALA A 105 15.58 2.78 1.19
CA ALA A 105 15.42 3.14 -0.21
C ALA A 105 15.24 4.64 -0.43
N THR A 106 15.91 5.18 -1.44
CA THR A 106 15.63 6.51 -1.98
C THR A 106 14.56 6.39 -3.07
N ILE A 107 13.42 7.04 -2.88
CA ILE A 107 12.23 6.93 -3.73
C ILE A 107 11.94 8.28 -4.37
N ARG A 108 12.14 8.39 -5.69
CA ARG A 108 11.69 9.54 -6.47
C ARG A 108 10.30 9.27 -7.00
N PHE A 109 9.38 10.21 -6.88
CA PHE A 109 8.00 10.06 -7.31
C PHE A 109 7.48 11.30 -8.03
N SER A 110 6.41 11.10 -8.79
CA SER A 110 5.61 12.15 -9.40
C SER A 110 4.14 11.93 -9.04
N SER A 111 3.35 13.00 -8.94
CA SER A 111 1.95 12.90 -8.55
C SER A 111 1.12 14.08 -9.04
N SER A 112 -0.21 13.95 -8.94
CA SER A 112 -1.14 15.08 -9.15
C SER A 112 -0.95 16.25 -8.17
N TRP A 113 -0.16 16.08 -7.11
CA TRP A 113 0.17 17.13 -6.12
C TRP A 113 1.58 17.71 -6.31
N GLY A 114 2.33 17.24 -7.31
CA GLY A 114 3.72 17.60 -7.55
C GLY A 114 4.69 16.43 -7.34
N ASP A 115 5.96 16.73 -7.60
CA ASP A 115 7.05 15.76 -7.57
C ASP A 115 7.82 15.83 -6.25
N GLY A 116 8.54 14.76 -5.93
CA GLY A 116 9.38 14.73 -4.74
C GLY A 116 10.31 13.53 -4.67
N GLU A 117 11.10 13.53 -3.60
CA GLU A 117 12.02 12.46 -3.25
C GLU A 117 11.86 12.16 -1.75
N ILE A 118 11.82 10.88 -1.41
CA ILE A 118 11.74 10.39 -0.03
C ILE A 118 12.91 9.46 0.22
N GLU A 119 13.60 9.72 1.32
CA GLU A 119 14.51 8.76 1.93
C GLU A 119 13.72 7.91 2.93
N SER A 120 13.53 6.63 2.60
CA SER A 120 12.81 5.66 3.41
C SER A 120 13.80 4.77 4.16
N HIS A 121 13.54 4.51 5.44
CA HIS A 121 14.27 3.51 6.24
C HIS A 121 13.61 2.13 6.24
N LEU A 122 12.54 1.95 5.45
CA LEU A 122 11.86 0.67 5.31
C LEU A 122 12.49 -0.13 4.18
N MET A 123 12.72 -1.42 4.42
CA MET A 123 13.38 -2.33 3.46
C MET A 123 12.37 -3.00 2.53
N GLY A 124 12.74 -3.15 1.25
CA GLY A 124 12.01 -3.96 0.27
C GLY A 124 10.94 -3.21 -0.53
N ALA A 125 10.70 -3.70 -1.75
CA ALA A 125 9.75 -3.12 -2.71
C ALA A 125 8.32 -3.02 -2.17
N PHE A 126 7.86 -4.01 -1.40
CA PHE A 126 6.51 -3.98 -0.83
C PHE A 126 6.34 -2.81 0.16
N ASN A 127 7.40 -2.42 0.88
CA ASN A 127 7.35 -1.27 1.77
C ASN A 127 7.36 0.06 1.02
N VAL A 128 7.98 0.10 -0.17
CA VAL A 128 7.85 1.25 -1.09
C VAL A 128 6.39 1.41 -1.49
N SER A 129 5.72 0.35 -1.94
CA SER A 129 4.29 0.38 -2.25
C SER A 129 3.45 0.87 -1.06
N ASN A 130 3.67 0.32 0.14
CA ASN A 130 2.97 0.73 1.36
C ASN A 130 3.19 2.22 1.70
N LEU A 131 4.41 2.71 1.56
CA LEU A 131 4.77 4.10 1.81
C LEU A 131 4.08 5.03 0.81
N LEU A 132 4.07 4.68 -0.48
CA LEU A 132 3.40 5.47 -1.52
C LEU A 132 1.88 5.51 -1.31
N LEU A 133 1.26 4.40 -0.89
CA LEU A 133 -0.16 4.37 -0.52
C LEU A 133 -0.47 5.29 0.67
N ALA A 134 0.39 5.28 1.69
CA ALA A 134 0.25 6.18 2.84
C ALA A 134 0.41 7.65 2.43
N LEU A 135 1.41 7.97 1.61
CA LEU A 135 1.65 9.31 1.07
C LEU A 135 0.45 9.81 0.26
N ALA A 136 -0.04 9.00 -0.68
CA ALA A 136 -1.20 9.33 -1.49
C ALA A 136 -2.46 9.56 -0.63
N THR A 137 -2.64 8.77 0.43
CA THR A 137 -3.75 8.94 1.37
C THR A 137 -3.69 10.27 2.09
N LEU A 138 -2.52 10.65 2.63
CA LEU A 138 -2.35 11.92 3.33
C LEU A 138 -2.51 13.11 2.37
N LEU A 139 -1.96 13.03 1.16
CA LEU A 139 -2.17 14.06 0.14
C LEU A 139 -3.65 14.21 -0.24
N ALA A 140 -4.36 13.10 -0.41
CA ALA A 140 -5.79 13.08 -0.68
C ALA A 140 -6.61 13.72 0.45
N LEU A 141 -6.19 13.53 1.70
CA LEU A 141 -6.78 14.14 2.89
C LEU A 141 -6.39 15.61 3.10
N GLY A 142 -5.58 16.19 2.21
CA GLY A 142 -5.24 17.62 2.21
C GLY A 142 -3.99 18.00 3.01
N TYR A 143 -3.17 17.02 3.42
CA TYR A 143 -1.90 17.32 4.06
C TYR A 143 -0.89 17.88 3.04
N PRO A 144 -0.17 18.98 3.34
CA PRO A 144 0.75 19.60 2.39
C PRO A 144 1.93 18.70 2.04
N LEU A 145 2.21 18.53 0.74
CA LEU A 145 3.32 17.72 0.22
C LEU A 145 4.66 18.10 0.87
N ALA A 146 4.94 19.41 0.98
CA ALA A 146 6.19 19.90 1.55
C ALA A 146 6.42 19.46 3.01
N ASP A 147 5.35 19.33 3.79
CA ASP A 147 5.47 18.92 5.20
C ASP A 147 5.60 17.40 5.33
N LEU A 148 4.92 16.65 4.46
CA LEU A 148 5.09 15.20 4.35
C LEU A 148 6.54 14.84 4.00
N LEU A 149 7.13 15.49 2.99
CA LEU A 149 8.53 15.28 2.60
C LEU A 149 9.51 15.54 3.76
N LYS A 150 9.32 16.62 4.54
CA LYS A 150 10.14 16.92 5.73
C LYS A 150 10.02 15.89 6.86
N THR A 151 8.97 15.08 6.86
CA THR A 151 8.69 14.09 7.92
C THR A 151 9.00 12.66 7.49
N ALA A 152 9.11 12.38 6.19
CA ALA A 152 9.21 11.03 5.66
C ALA A 152 10.41 10.23 6.21
N ALA A 153 11.59 10.87 6.35
CA ALA A 153 12.78 10.25 6.92
C ALA A 153 12.65 9.86 8.41
N ARG A 154 11.59 10.29 9.11
CA ARG A 154 11.31 9.90 10.50
C ARG A 154 10.39 8.68 10.62
N LEU A 155 9.90 8.15 9.50
CA LEU A 155 9.11 6.92 9.50
C LEU A 155 9.98 5.74 9.95
N GLN A 156 9.41 4.91 10.80
CA GLN A 156 10.08 3.72 11.34
C GLN A 156 9.40 2.45 10.81
N PRO A 157 10.15 1.35 10.64
CA PRO A 157 9.56 0.07 10.32
C PRO A 157 8.64 -0.41 11.46
N VAL A 158 7.65 -1.23 11.11
CA VAL A 158 6.80 -1.89 12.10
C VAL A 158 7.57 -3.07 12.70
N CYS A 159 7.46 -3.26 14.02
CA CYS A 159 8.05 -4.41 14.71
C CYS A 159 7.65 -5.74 14.04
N GLY A 160 8.64 -6.59 13.75
CA GLY A 160 8.44 -7.86 13.05
C GLY A 160 8.07 -7.77 11.55
N ARG A 161 8.27 -6.62 10.89
CA ARG A 161 8.07 -6.44 9.43
C ARG A 161 9.36 -5.97 8.77
N MET A 162 10.10 -6.92 8.17
CA MET A 162 11.47 -6.73 7.68
C MET A 162 12.36 -6.01 8.70
N GLU A 163 12.28 -6.45 9.96
CA GLU A 163 13.08 -5.89 11.04
C GLU A 163 14.50 -6.44 10.96
N VAL A 164 15.45 -5.57 10.61
CA VAL A 164 16.85 -5.94 10.36
C VAL A 164 17.67 -5.80 11.64
N PHE A 165 18.30 -6.89 12.05
CA PHE A 165 19.24 -6.95 13.16
C PHE A 165 20.64 -7.20 12.64
N THR A 166 21.55 -6.27 12.93
CA THR A 166 22.97 -6.40 12.59
C THR A 166 23.82 -6.36 13.86
N ALA A 167 24.95 -7.07 13.84
CA ALA A 167 25.94 -7.02 14.91
C ALA A 167 27.34 -7.29 14.33
N PRO A 168 28.41 -6.62 14.82
CA PRO A 168 29.76 -6.84 14.33
C PRO A 168 30.15 -8.33 14.39
N GLY A 169 30.62 -8.87 13.26
CA GLY A 169 31.04 -10.28 13.15
C GLY A 169 29.91 -11.31 13.19
N LYS A 170 28.65 -10.90 13.05
CA LYS A 170 27.48 -11.80 12.97
C LYS A 170 26.76 -11.63 11.63
N PRO A 171 26.02 -12.65 11.16
CA PRO A 171 25.15 -12.48 10.01
C PRO A 171 24.07 -11.44 10.30
N THR A 172 23.65 -10.73 9.25
CA THR A 172 22.41 -9.95 9.27
C THR A 172 21.24 -10.90 9.44
N VAL A 173 20.34 -10.60 10.37
CA VAL A 173 19.11 -11.37 10.62
C VAL A 173 17.92 -10.48 10.32
N VAL A 174 16.98 -11.00 9.54
CA VAL A 174 15.73 -10.30 9.22
C VAL A 174 14.56 -11.05 9.85
N VAL A 175 13.74 -10.35 10.63
CA VAL A 175 12.49 -10.88 11.20
C VAL A 175 11.32 -10.32 10.41
N ASP A 176 10.50 -11.19 9.82
CA ASP A 176 9.33 -10.80 9.03
C ASP A 176 8.09 -11.67 9.32
N TYR A 177 6.90 -11.10 9.12
CA TYR A 177 5.60 -11.74 9.34
C TYR A 177 5.04 -12.50 8.13
N ALA A 178 5.76 -12.55 7.00
CA ALA A 178 5.35 -13.26 5.80
C ALA A 178 4.89 -14.70 6.12
N HIS A 179 3.59 -14.95 5.92
CA HIS A 179 2.95 -16.24 6.17
C HIS A 179 2.10 -16.74 4.98
N THR A 180 2.07 -15.97 3.88
CA THR A 180 1.47 -16.36 2.59
C THR A 180 2.57 -16.54 1.54
N PRO A 181 2.35 -17.31 0.47
CA PRO A 181 3.36 -17.52 -0.57
C PRO A 181 3.89 -16.22 -1.21
N ASP A 182 2.98 -15.29 -1.56
CA ASP A 182 3.33 -13.99 -2.16
C ASP A 182 4.14 -13.11 -1.18
N ALA A 183 3.76 -13.08 0.10
CA ALA A 183 4.49 -12.33 1.11
C ALA A 183 5.90 -12.91 1.35
N LEU A 184 6.03 -14.25 1.36
CA LEU A 184 7.31 -14.92 1.56
C LEU A 184 8.26 -14.70 0.38
N GLU A 185 7.75 -14.77 -0.85
CA GLU A 185 8.52 -14.46 -2.05
C GLU A 185 9.06 -13.03 -2.02
N LYS A 186 8.20 -12.04 -1.69
CA LYS A 186 8.60 -10.64 -1.57
C LYS A 186 9.61 -10.41 -0.46
N ALA A 187 9.47 -11.09 0.68
CA ALA A 187 10.42 -10.99 1.79
C ALA A 187 11.80 -11.54 1.39
N LEU A 188 11.85 -12.68 0.69
CA LEU A 188 13.11 -13.28 0.23
C LEU A 188 13.78 -12.47 -0.88
N GLN A 189 13.02 -11.88 -1.80
CA GLN A 189 13.56 -10.99 -2.84
C GLN A 189 14.12 -9.67 -2.27
N ALA A 190 13.63 -9.26 -1.10
CA ALA A 190 14.05 -8.04 -0.43
C ALA A 190 15.22 -8.24 0.55
N ALA A 191 15.57 -9.49 0.89
CA ALA A 191 16.57 -9.86 1.90
C ALA A 191 17.97 -10.06 1.31
#